data_AF-A0A938J234-F1
#
_entry.id   AF-A0A938J234-F1
#
_cell.length_a   1.000
_cell.length_b   1.000
_cell.length_c   1.000
_cell.angle_alpha   90.00
_cell.angle_beta   90.00
_cell.angle_gamma   90.00
#
_symmetry.space_group_name_H-M   'P 1'
#
loop_
_entity.id
_entity.type
_entity.pdbx_description
1 polymer ?
#
loop_
_entity_poly.entity_id
_entity_poly.type
_entity_poly.pdbx_seq_one_letter_code
_entity_poly.pdbx_strand_id
1 'polypeptide(L)'
;MGSAAMGSAATGSAATGSTRRRRPQRLVRGAVEGTPAGVDQLLRSPGALVVVDGYNLAMAVWRSLSPAELRDRTVGFLTDVRSRTGADVVVVFDGGEVGERLAVAAPVGVRTMFSPTGVEADDVIIDLMAKVPAEQPVVVVSSDRRVRDGVRRQGANVIRSEELWAWSQALASG
;
A
#
# COMPACT_ATOMS: atom_id res chain seq x y z
N MET A 1 -23.12 -54.48 -37.27
CA MET A 1 -24.16 -53.74 -36.50
C MET A 1 -23.70 -53.76 -35.05
N GLY A 2 -23.40 -52.69 -34.32
CA GLY A 2 -23.28 -51.27 -34.58
C GLY A 2 -22.38 -50.70 -33.47
N SER A 3 -21.53 -49.77 -33.83
CA SER A 3 -20.66 -49.00 -32.95
C SER A 3 -21.47 -47.92 -32.23
N ALA A 4 -21.19 -47.65 -30.94
CA ALA A 4 -21.32 -46.32 -30.33
C ALA A 4 -20.72 -46.31 -28.92
N ALA A 5 -19.52 -45.73 -28.82
CA ALA A 5 -19.05 -45.03 -27.62
C ALA A 5 -19.60 -43.59 -27.61
N MET A 6 -19.31 -42.85 -26.52
CA MET A 6 -19.67 -41.45 -26.20
C MET A 6 -20.94 -41.35 -25.34
N GLY A 7 -21.00 -40.62 -24.24
CA GLY A 7 -20.02 -39.76 -23.57
C GLY A 7 -20.77 -39.07 -22.43
N SER A 8 -20.16 -38.95 -21.25
CA SER A 8 -20.68 -38.07 -20.20
C SER A 8 -19.64 -36.99 -19.97
N ALA A 9 -19.89 -35.86 -20.62
CA ALA A 9 -19.07 -34.67 -20.51
C ALA A 9 -19.24 -34.07 -19.11
N ALA A 10 -18.11 -33.89 -18.43
CA ALA A 10 -17.98 -32.97 -17.32
C ALA A 10 -18.29 -31.56 -17.83
N THR A 11 -19.44 -31.01 -17.47
CA THR A 11 -19.69 -29.57 -17.60
C THR A 11 -18.99 -28.86 -16.46
N GLY A 12 -17.73 -28.49 -16.69
CA GLY A 12 -17.06 -27.44 -15.95
C GLY A 12 -17.76 -26.11 -16.23
N SER A 13 -18.54 -25.63 -15.27
CA SER A 13 -18.98 -24.23 -15.27
C SER A 13 -17.83 -23.39 -14.72
N ALA A 14 -16.83 -23.11 -15.57
CA ALA A 14 -15.87 -22.06 -15.31
C ALA A 14 -16.62 -20.73 -15.34
N ALA A 15 -17.03 -20.27 -14.15
CA ALA A 15 -17.46 -18.89 -13.98
C ALA A 15 -16.26 -18.00 -14.32
N THR A 16 -16.29 -17.42 -15.51
CA THR A 16 -15.41 -16.32 -15.93
C THR A 16 -15.76 -15.10 -15.09
N GLY A 17 -15.28 -15.09 -13.85
CA GLY A 17 -15.24 -13.91 -13.01
C GLY A 17 -14.35 -12.90 -13.71
N SER A 18 -14.95 -11.91 -14.38
CA SER A 18 -14.26 -10.66 -14.69
C SER A 18 -13.67 -10.17 -13.38
N THR A 19 -12.35 -10.29 -13.22
CA THR A 19 -11.66 -9.76 -12.05
C THR A 19 -11.88 -8.26 -12.09
N ARG A 20 -12.74 -7.76 -11.19
CA ARG A 20 -12.95 -6.32 -11.04
C ARG A 20 -11.59 -5.69 -10.82
N ARG A 21 -11.22 -4.74 -11.68
CA ARG A 21 -9.98 -3.97 -11.50
C ARG A 21 -10.27 -2.81 -10.56
N ARG A 22 -9.40 -2.62 -9.55
CA ARG A 22 -9.40 -1.43 -8.70
C ARG A 22 -9.28 -0.18 -9.57
N ARG A 23 -9.97 0.88 -9.17
CA ARG A 23 -9.92 2.19 -9.84
C ARG A 23 -9.29 3.22 -8.91
N PRO A 24 -8.36 4.06 -9.40
CA PRO A 24 -7.85 5.17 -8.61
C PRO A 24 -8.99 6.10 -8.20
N GLN A 25 -8.94 6.55 -6.95
CA GLN A 25 -9.85 7.57 -6.43
C GLN A 25 -9.64 8.87 -7.20
N ARG A 26 -10.75 9.53 -7.54
CA ARG A 26 -10.72 10.86 -8.14
C ARG A 26 -10.67 11.91 -7.02
N LEU A 27 -9.75 12.87 -7.17
CA LEU A 27 -9.77 14.06 -6.33
C LEU A 27 -11.02 14.89 -6.66
N VAL A 28 -11.69 15.39 -5.62
CA VAL A 28 -12.92 16.18 -5.77
C VAL A 28 -12.64 17.65 -5.49
N ARG A 29 -13.53 18.54 -5.96
CA ARG A 29 -13.57 19.95 -5.56
C ARG A 29 -12.25 20.74 -5.75
N GLY A 30 -11.53 20.49 -6.83
CA GLY A 30 -10.32 21.26 -7.17
C GLY A 30 -9.06 20.87 -6.39
N ALA A 31 -9.09 19.78 -5.60
CA ALA A 31 -7.88 19.22 -5.01
C ALA A 31 -6.92 18.71 -6.10
N VAL A 32 -5.64 19.04 -5.96
CA VAL A 32 -4.57 18.71 -6.92
C VAL A 32 -3.68 17.61 -6.33
N GLU A 33 -3.32 16.62 -7.15
CA GLU A 33 -2.39 15.54 -6.76
C GLU A 33 -1.06 16.13 -6.28
N GLY A 34 -0.52 15.59 -5.18
CA GLY A 34 0.72 16.05 -4.56
C GLY A 34 0.61 17.32 -3.71
N THR A 35 -0.57 17.96 -3.62
CA THR A 35 -0.79 19.04 -2.64
C THR A 35 -1.25 18.49 -1.29
N PRO A 36 -1.04 19.19 -0.16
CA PRO A 36 -1.55 18.76 1.14
C PRO A 36 -3.06 18.47 1.14
N ALA A 37 -3.87 19.30 0.46
CA ALA A 37 -5.31 19.06 0.35
C ALA A 37 -5.65 17.78 -0.44
N GLY A 38 -4.92 17.51 -1.53
CA GLY A 38 -5.07 16.27 -2.31
C GLY A 38 -4.67 15.04 -1.53
N VAL A 39 -3.55 15.10 -0.80
CA VAL A 39 -3.10 14.05 0.11
C VAL A 39 -4.15 13.78 1.19
N ASP A 40 -4.63 14.82 1.88
CA ASP A 40 -5.64 14.68 2.94
C ASP A 40 -6.89 13.96 2.45
N GLN A 41 -7.40 14.35 1.26
CA GLN A 41 -8.58 13.73 0.68
C GLN A 41 -8.36 12.23 0.37
N LEU A 42 -7.20 11.86 -0.18
CA LEU A 42 -6.89 10.46 -0.47
C LEU A 42 -6.79 9.64 0.82
N LEU A 43 -6.08 10.13 1.82
CA LEU A 43 -5.88 9.41 3.08
C LEU A 43 -7.18 9.27 3.90
N ARG A 44 -8.10 10.24 3.80
CA ARG A 44 -9.41 10.20 4.48
C ARG A 44 -10.50 9.49 3.67
N SER A 45 -10.17 8.90 2.53
CA SER A 45 -11.15 8.16 1.73
C SER A 45 -11.69 6.98 2.55
N PRO A 46 -13.03 6.76 2.59
CA PRO A 46 -13.62 5.71 3.41
C PRO A 46 -13.03 4.32 3.10
N GLY A 47 -12.55 3.62 4.13
CA GLY A 47 -11.95 2.29 4.00
C GLY A 47 -10.59 2.27 3.29
N ALA A 48 -9.92 3.41 3.12
CA ALA A 48 -8.62 3.48 2.47
C ALA A 48 -7.58 2.63 3.20
N LEU A 49 -6.86 1.83 2.42
CA LEU A 49 -5.61 1.19 2.83
C LEU A 49 -4.45 2.04 2.32
N VAL A 50 -3.60 2.48 3.23
CA VAL A 50 -2.33 3.17 2.94
C VAL A 50 -1.21 2.15 3.04
N VAL A 51 -0.50 1.93 1.94
CA VAL A 51 0.68 1.05 1.90
C VAL A 51 1.92 1.91 1.70
N VAL A 52 2.88 1.79 2.61
CA VAL A 52 4.05 2.67 2.68
C VAL A 52 5.32 1.88 2.44
N ASP A 53 6.15 2.39 1.54
CA ASP A 53 7.54 1.98 1.40
C ASP A 53 8.37 2.63 2.53
N GLY A 54 8.72 1.81 3.52
CA GLY A 54 9.25 2.28 4.79
C GLY A 54 10.60 2.96 4.67
N TYR A 55 11.55 2.37 3.93
CA TYR A 55 12.87 3.00 3.76
C TYR A 55 12.81 4.21 2.83
N ASN A 56 11.97 4.19 1.79
CA ASN A 56 11.79 5.36 0.94
C ASN A 56 11.28 6.56 1.73
N LEU A 57 10.28 6.36 2.61
CA LEU A 57 9.79 7.40 3.49
C LEU A 57 10.84 7.82 4.52
N ALA A 58 11.48 6.87 5.19
CA ALA A 58 12.45 7.15 6.22
C ALA A 58 13.64 7.97 5.68
N MET A 59 14.14 7.63 4.50
CA MET A 59 15.27 8.31 3.86
C MET A 59 14.88 9.69 3.31
N ALA A 60 13.61 9.92 2.96
CA ALA A 60 13.13 11.24 2.57
C ALA A 60 13.13 12.24 3.74
N VAL A 61 12.94 11.77 4.98
CA VAL A 61 12.73 12.64 6.15
C VAL A 61 13.89 12.62 7.15
N TRP A 62 14.46 11.44 7.43
CA TRP A 62 15.37 11.22 8.56
C TRP A 62 16.73 10.59 8.18
N ARG A 63 17.23 10.86 6.97
CA ARG A 63 18.44 10.22 6.38
C ARG A 63 19.72 10.10 7.23
N SER A 64 19.84 10.83 8.35
CA SER A 64 21.01 10.85 9.22
C SER A 64 20.92 9.90 10.41
N LEU A 65 19.83 9.15 10.57
CA LEU A 65 19.62 8.23 11.69
C LEU A 65 20.12 6.81 11.37
N SER A 66 20.33 6.00 12.41
CA SER A 66 20.64 4.57 12.24
C SER A 66 19.43 3.80 11.67
N PRO A 67 19.62 2.62 11.07
CA PRO A 67 18.51 1.82 10.51
C PRO A 67 17.41 1.49 11.51
N ALA A 68 17.75 1.22 12.77
CA ALA A 68 16.76 0.98 13.83
C ALA A 68 15.93 2.23 14.13
N GLU A 69 16.59 3.37 14.30
CA GLU A 69 15.92 4.66 14.55
C GLU A 69 15.05 5.09 13.37
N LEU A 70 15.49 4.85 12.13
CA LEU A 70 14.69 5.09 10.92
C LEU A 70 13.37 4.33 10.98
N ARG A 71 13.39 3.04 11.35
CA ARG A 71 12.19 2.23 11.48
C ARG A 71 11.27 2.75 12.57
N ASP A 72 11.79 2.98 13.77
CA ASP A 72 10.99 3.42 14.92
C ASP A 72 10.33 4.77 14.65
N ARG A 73 11.07 5.73 14.08
CA ARG A 73 10.55 7.04 13.68
C ARG A 73 9.47 6.92 12.60
N THR A 74 9.67 6.04 11.63
CA THR A 74 8.70 5.82 10.55
C THR A 74 7.40 5.22 11.10
N VAL A 75 7.48 4.20 11.96
CA VAL A 75 6.30 3.58 12.57
C VAL A 75 5.56 4.58 13.46
N GLY A 76 6.28 5.38 14.26
CA GLY A 76 5.70 6.44 15.07
C GLY A 76 4.95 7.47 14.23
N PHE A 77 5.59 7.99 13.18
CA PHE A 77 4.97 8.92 12.25
C PHE A 77 3.71 8.35 11.59
N LEU A 78 3.76 7.11 11.10
CA LEU A 78 2.61 6.46 10.46
C LEU A 78 1.47 6.16 11.45
N THR A 79 1.78 6.02 12.73
CA THR A 79 0.77 5.91 13.79
C THR A 79 0.00 7.22 13.95
N ASP A 80 0.68 8.36 13.84
CA ASP A 80 0.04 9.68 13.81
C ASP A 80 -0.79 9.88 12.54
N VAL A 81 -0.28 9.45 11.38
CA VAL A 81 -1.05 9.48 10.12
C VAL A 81 -2.37 8.72 10.28
N ARG A 82 -2.30 7.46 10.75
CA ARG A 82 -3.49 6.63 11.03
C ARG A 82 -4.45 7.29 12.00
N SER A 83 -3.94 7.84 13.10
CA SER A 83 -4.78 8.47 14.13
C SER A 83 -5.51 9.71 13.59
N ARG A 84 -4.90 10.44 12.66
CA ARG A 84 -5.49 11.64 12.04
C ARG A 84 -6.49 11.31 10.95
N THR A 85 -6.28 10.24 10.18
CA THR A 85 -7.06 9.95 8.95
C THR A 85 -8.08 8.84 9.13
N GLY A 86 -7.87 7.94 10.10
CA GLY A 86 -8.64 6.72 10.27
C GLY A 86 -8.33 5.62 9.26
N ALA A 87 -7.34 5.81 8.39
CA ALA A 87 -6.97 4.82 7.37
C ALA A 87 -6.32 3.58 7.99
N ASP A 88 -6.51 2.43 7.34
CA ASP A 88 -5.67 1.26 7.59
C ASP A 88 -4.27 1.55 7.05
N VAL A 89 -3.22 1.33 7.83
CA VAL A 89 -1.84 1.58 7.39
C VAL A 89 -1.01 0.30 7.46
N VAL A 90 -0.32 0.00 6.37
CA VAL A 90 0.69 -1.05 6.26
C VAL A 90 2.01 -0.40 5.84
N VAL A 91 3.09 -0.67 6.55
CA VAL A 91 4.44 -0.27 6.15
C VAL A 91 5.25 -1.50 5.79
N VAL A 92 5.96 -1.44 4.66
CA VAL A 92 6.84 -2.50 4.17
C VAL A 92 8.28 -2.00 4.25
N PHE A 93 9.13 -2.71 4.99
CA PHE A 93 10.58 -2.48 5.01
C PHE A 93 11.31 -3.57 4.23
N ASP A 94 12.41 -3.21 3.59
CA ASP A 94 13.34 -4.18 2.99
C ASP A 94 14.02 -5.01 4.08
N GLY A 95 14.19 -6.30 3.83
CA GLY A 95 14.72 -7.29 4.76
C GLY A 95 16.25 -7.42 4.70
N GLY A 96 16.90 -7.27 5.85
CA GLY A 96 18.33 -7.57 6.02
C GLY A 96 18.67 -7.88 7.48
N GLU A 97 19.14 -9.11 7.70
CA GLU A 97 19.75 -9.70 8.91
C GLU A 97 19.17 -9.30 10.28
N VAL A 98 18.10 -9.98 10.70
CA VAL A 98 17.87 -10.55 12.04
C VAL A 98 16.42 -10.97 12.04
N GLY A 99 16.17 -12.23 12.40
CA GLY A 99 14.84 -12.79 12.43
C GLY A 99 13.93 -12.04 13.39
N GLU A 100 13.18 -11.07 12.88
CA GLU A 100 11.92 -10.68 13.48
C GLU A 100 10.80 -11.18 12.58
N ARG A 101 10.19 -12.25 13.08
CA ARG A 101 8.87 -12.76 12.70
C ARG A 101 7.97 -11.60 12.30
N LEU A 102 7.08 -11.87 11.33
CA LEU A 102 5.81 -11.16 11.20
C LEU A 102 5.29 -10.75 12.60
N ALA A 103 5.46 -9.48 12.96
CA ALA A 103 4.73 -8.91 14.07
C ALA A 103 3.30 -8.66 13.57
N VAL A 104 2.58 -9.74 13.25
CA VAL A 104 1.12 -9.72 13.24
C VAL A 104 0.69 -9.90 14.70
N ALA A 105 1.08 -8.92 15.52
CA ALA A 105 0.62 -8.77 16.87
C ALA A 105 0.25 -7.29 17.02
N ALA A 106 -1.00 -6.96 16.71
CA ALA A 106 -1.81 -6.05 17.53
C ALA A 106 -3.10 -5.64 16.79
N PRO A 107 -4.27 -5.73 17.42
CA PRO A 107 -5.13 -4.55 17.51
C PRO A 107 -4.39 -3.57 18.46
N VAL A 108 -3.89 -2.39 18.08
CA VAL A 108 -4.37 -1.32 17.20
C VAL A 108 -3.13 -0.52 16.73
N GLY A 109 -2.98 -0.21 15.44
CA GLY A 109 -1.89 0.64 14.95
C GLY A 109 -1.53 0.42 13.48
N VAL A 110 -0.29 0.74 13.13
CA VAL A 110 0.33 0.50 11.82
C VAL A 110 0.76 -0.97 11.73
N ARG A 111 0.40 -1.68 10.66
CA ARG A 111 0.87 -3.05 10.41
C ARG A 111 2.24 -2.99 9.74
N THR A 112 3.23 -3.65 10.31
CA THR A 112 4.59 -3.71 9.75
C THR A 112 4.83 -5.03 9.04
N MET A 113 5.34 -4.97 7.81
CA MET A 113 5.77 -6.11 7.01
C MET A 113 7.24 -5.95 6.64
N PHE A 114 7.97 -7.05 6.62
CA PHE A 114 9.34 -7.11 6.11
C PHE A 114 9.36 -7.94 4.84
N SER A 115 10.15 -7.53 3.85
CA SER A 115 10.35 -8.37 2.68
C SER A 115 11.12 -9.65 3.04
N PRO A 116 10.80 -10.78 2.40
CA PRO A 116 11.61 -11.99 2.51
C PRO A 116 13.06 -11.74 2.07
N THR A 117 13.99 -12.56 2.57
CA THR A 117 15.39 -12.51 2.12
C THR A 117 15.49 -12.68 0.60
N GLY A 118 16.17 -11.73 -0.06
CA GLY A 118 16.34 -11.74 -1.51
C GLY A 118 15.12 -11.27 -2.29
N VAL A 119 14.09 -10.73 -1.63
CA VAL A 119 12.94 -10.09 -2.25
C VAL A 119 12.95 -8.61 -1.89
N GLU A 120 12.83 -7.75 -2.90
CA GLU A 120 12.78 -6.31 -2.72
C GLU A 120 11.41 -5.89 -2.17
N ALA A 121 11.37 -4.80 -1.38
CA ALA A 121 10.13 -4.31 -0.78
C ALA A 121 9.09 -3.87 -1.83
N ASP A 122 9.54 -3.43 -3.00
CA ASP A 122 8.68 -3.01 -4.10
C ASP A 122 7.82 -4.17 -4.66
N ASP A 123 8.40 -5.36 -4.82
CA ASP A 123 7.71 -6.57 -5.24
C ASP A 123 6.67 -6.97 -4.19
N VAL A 124 7.01 -6.87 -2.90
CA VAL A 124 6.06 -7.12 -1.80
C VAL A 124 4.89 -6.14 -1.83
N ILE A 125 5.14 -4.86 -2.09
CA ILE A 125 4.09 -3.83 -2.21
C ILE A 125 3.19 -4.14 -3.41
N ILE A 126 3.78 -4.46 -4.57
CA ILE A 126 3.06 -4.80 -5.81
C ILE A 126 2.20 -6.06 -5.61
N ASP A 127 2.70 -7.08 -4.93
CA ASP A 127 1.97 -8.32 -4.62
C ASP A 127 0.86 -8.12 -3.61
N LEU A 128 1.06 -7.23 -2.61
CA LEU A 128 0.02 -6.86 -1.67
C LEU A 128 -1.19 -6.27 -2.39
N MET A 129 -0.97 -5.46 -3.44
CA MET A 129 -2.06 -4.85 -4.22
C MET A 129 -2.98 -5.86 -4.89
N ALA A 130 -2.44 -7.01 -5.30
CA ALA A 130 -3.20 -8.09 -5.92
C ALA A 130 -4.09 -8.85 -4.91
N LYS A 131 -3.74 -8.81 -3.61
CA LYS A 131 -4.47 -9.50 -2.54
C LYS A 131 -5.58 -8.65 -1.91
N VAL A 132 -5.51 -7.33 -2.06
CA VAL A 132 -6.51 -6.41 -1.53
C VAL A 132 -7.77 -6.43 -2.41
N PRO A 133 -9.00 -6.42 -1.85
CA PRO A 133 -10.23 -6.35 -2.63
C PRO A 133 -10.24 -5.16 -3.61
N ALA A 134 -10.80 -5.37 -4.80
CA ALA A 134 -10.78 -4.36 -5.86
C ALA A 134 -11.60 -3.10 -5.51
N GLU A 135 -12.60 -3.25 -4.65
CA GLU A 135 -13.47 -2.18 -4.15
C GLU A 135 -12.77 -1.31 -3.11
N GLN A 136 -11.73 -1.82 -2.45
CA GLN A 136 -11.02 -1.07 -1.42
C GLN A 136 -10.10 -0.03 -2.06
N PRO A 137 -10.24 1.27 -1.70
CA PRO A 137 -9.30 2.30 -2.12
C PRO A 137 -7.91 1.99 -1.56
N VAL A 138 -6.88 2.12 -2.41
CA VAL A 138 -5.50 1.96 -1.98
C VAL A 138 -4.68 3.17 -2.39
N VAL A 139 -3.93 3.68 -1.42
CA VAL A 139 -2.96 4.76 -1.57
C VAL A 139 -1.60 4.19 -1.26
N VAL A 140 -0.68 4.25 -2.23
CA VAL A 140 0.71 3.81 -2.05
C VAL A 140 1.59 5.03 -1.84
N VAL A 141 2.41 4.99 -0.80
CA VAL A 141 3.37 6.03 -0.47
C VAL A 141 4.77 5.54 -0.84
N SER A 142 5.31 6.07 -1.93
CA SER A 142 6.70 5.88 -2.33
C SER A 142 7.06 6.91 -3.41
N SER A 143 8.31 7.37 -3.37
CA SER A 143 8.91 8.20 -4.42
C SER A 143 9.63 7.35 -5.48
N ASP A 144 9.80 6.04 -5.25
CA ASP A 144 10.43 5.11 -6.19
C ASP A 144 9.59 4.94 -7.47
N ARG A 145 10.23 5.09 -8.63
CA ARG A 145 9.51 5.06 -9.92
C ARG A 145 8.93 3.68 -10.23
N ARG A 146 9.65 2.60 -9.94
CA ARG A 146 9.22 1.23 -10.23
C ARG A 146 7.99 0.87 -9.40
N VAL A 147 8.00 1.17 -8.10
CA VAL A 147 6.83 1.01 -7.21
C VAL A 147 5.64 1.78 -7.79
N ARG A 148 5.82 3.07 -8.06
CA ARG A 148 4.75 3.97 -8.51
C ARG A 148 4.13 3.50 -9.82
N ASP A 149 4.94 3.13 -10.80
CA ASP A 149 4.47 2.65 -12.09
C ASP A 149 3.78 1.28 -11.94
N GLY A 150 4.28 0.39 -11.08
CA GLY A 150 3.71 -0.91 -10.77
C GLY A 150 2.31 -0.82 -10.16
N VAL A 151 2.15 -0.03 -9.10
CA VAL A 151 0.89 0.07 -8.35
C VAL A 151 -0.17 0.89 -9.08
N ARG A 152 0.23 1.89 -9.89
CA ARG A 152 -0.69 2.63 -10.77
C ARG A 152 -1.34 1.73 -11.81
N ARG A 153 -0.58 0.77 -12.39
CA ARG A 153 -1.13 -0.25 -13.30
C ARG A 153 -2.18 -1.14 -12.62
N GLN A 154 -2.15 -1.24 -11.30
CA GLN A 154 -3.13 -1.96 -10.48
C GLN A 154 -4.23 -1.07 -9.91
N GLY A 155 -4.30 0.20 -10.33
CA GLY A 155 -5.38 1.12 -9.95
C GLY A 155 -5.24 1.77 -8.58
N ALA A 156 -4.05 1.75 -7.96
CA ALA A 156 -3.79 2.51 -6.74
C ALA A 156 -3.54 3.99 -7.03
N ASN A 157 -3.91 4.86 -6.09
CA ASN A 157 -3.37 6.22 -6.03
C ASN A 157 -1.94 6.18 -5.48
N VAL A 158 -1.14 7.16 -5.87
CA VAL A 158 0.25 7.28 -5.42
C VAL A 158 0.45 8.63 -4.79
N ILE A 159 1.17 8.66 -3.67
CA ILE A 159 1.66 9.86 -3.00
C ILE A 159 3.17 9.69 -2.83
N ARG A 160 3.95 10.73 -3.06
CA ARG A 160 5.39 10.71 -2.81
C ARG A 160 5.67 10.82 -1.31
N SER A 161 6.80 10.29 -0.86
CA SER A 161 7.19 10.33 0.54
C SER A 161 7.27 11.76 1.08
N GLU A 162 7.79 12.69 0.27
CA GLU A 162 7.89 14.11 0.61
C GLU A 162 6.51 14.79 0.65
N GLU A 163 5.55 14.33 -0.14
CA GLU A 163 4.18 14.86 -0.16
C GLU A 163 3.42 14.45 1.11
N LEU A 164 3.58 13.21 1.56
CA LEU A 164 3.01 12.74 2.83
C LEU A 164 3.60 13.53 4.01
N TRP A 165 4.92 13.73 4.01
CA TRP A 165 5.58 14.55 5.02
C TRP A 165 5.11 16.00 4.98
N ALA A 166 5.05 16.64 3.81
CA ALA A 166 4.57 18.01 3.68
C ALA A 166 3.12 18.17 4.18
N TRP A 167 2.25 17.18 3.90
CA TRP A 167 0.89 17.15 4.42
C TRP A 167 0.85 17.13 5.96
N SER A 168 1.66 16.28 6.60
CA SER A 168 1.66 16.23 8.08
C SER A 168 2.13 17.54 8.70
N GLN A 169 3.13 18.18 8.08
CA GLN A 169 3.64 19.47 8.55
C GLN A 169 2.60 20.58 8.40
N ALA A 170 1.87 20.61 7.29
CA ALA A 170 0.81 21.60 7.06
C ALA A 170 -0.32 21.51 8.10
N LEU A 171 -0.62 20.31 8.60
CA LEU A 171 -1.60 20.10 9.67
C LEU A 171 -1.08 20.47 11.07
N ALA A 172 0.23 20.55 11.28
CA ALA A 172 0.81 20.95 12.56
C ALA A 172 0.93 22.48 12.70
N SER A 173 0.89 23.21 11.58
CA SER A 173 1.04 24.66 11.52
C SER A 173 -0.27 25.45 11.46
N GLY A 174 -1.42 24.78 11.45
CA GLY A 174 -2.76 25.40 11.41
C GLY A 174 -3.55 25.07 12.67
#